data_AF-A0A5C3NQW4-F1
#
_entry.id   AF-A0A5C3NQW4-F1
#
_cell.length_a   1.000
_cell.length_b   1.000
_cell.length_c   1.000
_cell.angle_alpha   90.00
_cell.angle_beta   90.00
_cell.angle_gamma   90.00
#
_symmetry.space_group_name_H-M   'P 1'
#
loop_
_entity.id
_entity.type
_entity.pdbx_description
1 polymer ?
#
loop_
_entity_poly.entity_id
_entity_poly.type
_entity_poly.pdbx_seq_one_letter_code
_entity_poly.pdbx_strand_id
1 'polypeptide(L)'
;MADLALKPEIASEFVRFLDAQLKEAREQLQRSTDDNVALRREFEAFRSDAGTASHGSAERSEIENLRAEVSRLRKELEDAQESTRGHQAEASTWRTRYEQLKPQLAKSAAHTAQILEKMREELPAATTPHGSSTGQTLIQFRALLHTLPSVAASASPSGSKVVFHGTKLPPLLSKATLKACTGGVCFFGHLLEWVAASSQHAYTIFPEYRYNPKPSEGEPTWTAATDCDSLVGQQRELFYVDAGNICYAGTFLCHAGPRSVKAAVLAVDTESVAQAVARKTFNVNIKSSQSRQAKAKTYMPLLADLYAEGTATVRILGLQRVGFNKKLFEILRKAHDQRDRRCSESASTSTLSDMLVETGTPSTHASQSGRRKRDWFDEIWDDGEETEGGGPGPSKVPRPDEDEGNDSMTMWRA
;
A
#
# COMPACT_ATOMS: atom_id res chain seq x y z
N MET A 1 21.31 12.03 6.48
CA MET A 1 21.60 12.10 5.02
C MET A 1 21.46 10.70 4.42
N ALA A 2 20.23 10.27 4.18
CA ALA A 2 19.99 9.04 3.43
C ALA A 2 20.01 9.43 1.95
N ASP A 3 21.13 9.11 1.32
CA ASP A 3 21.42 9.28 -0.09
C ASP A 3 20.36 8.48 -0.87
N LEU A 4 19.27 9.13 -1.31
CA LEU A 4 18.44 8.64 -2.42
C LEU A 4 19.22 8.83 -3.73
N ALA A 5 20.50 8.46 -3.69
CA ALA A 5 21.20 7.95 -4.84
C ALA A 5 20.26 6.92 -5.46
N LEU A 6 19.79 7.20 -6.68
CA LEU A 6 19.55 6.12 -7.63
C LEU A 6 20.67 5.14 -7.38
N LYS A 7 20.35 3.95 -6.83
CA LYS A 7 21.37 2.98 -6.41
C LYS A 7 22.45 3.02 -7.49
N PRO A 8 23.72 3.28 -7.16
CA PRO A 8 24.76 3.43 -8.19
C PRO A 8 24.75 2.26 -9.17
N GLU A 9 24.27 1.11 -8.72
CA GLU A 9 23.82 -0.04 -9.51
C GLU A 9 22.83 0.30 -10.63
N ILE A 10 21.66 0.89 -10.37
CA ILE A 10 20.65 1.24 -11.38
C ILE A 10 21.16 2.30 -12.35
N ALA A 11 21.87 3.32 -11.86
CA ALA A 11 22.49 4.32 -12.74
C ALA A 11 23.57 3.68 -13.63
N SER A 12 24.37 2.76 -13.07
CA SER A 12 25.37 1.98 -13.81
C SER A 12 24.74 1.00 -14.80
N GLU A 13 23.63 0.37 -14.47
CA GLU A 13 22.85 -0.51 -15.36
C GLU A 13 22.32 0.27 -16.55
N PHE A 14 21.77 1.47 -16.32
CA PHE A 14 21.24 2.32 -17.38
C PHE A 14 22.35 2.85 -18.30
N VAL A 15 23.50 3.24 -17.74
CA VAL A 15 24.68 3.63 -18.54
C VAL A 15 25.22 2.45 -19.33
N ARG A 16 25.31 1.24 -18.73
CA ARG A 16 25.69 0.01 -19.46
C ARG A 16 24.73 -0.31 -20.59
N PHE A 17 23.43 -0.16 -20.36
CA PHE A 17 22.41 -0.40 -21.38
C PHE A 17 22.58 0.57 -22.56
N LEU A 18 22.76 1.87 -22.29
CA LEU A 18 23.00 2.87 -23.33
C LEU A 18 24.31 2.62 -24.07
N ASP A 19 25.40 2.28 -23.38
CA ASP A 19 26.68 1.95 -24.01
C ASP A 19 26.59 0.67 -24.87
N ALA A 20 25.82 -0.33 -24.43
CA ALA A 20 25.58 -1.54 -25.21
C ALA A 20 24.80 -1.23 -26.49
N GLN A 21 23.73 -0.43 -26.40
CA GLN A 21 22.96 0.02 -27.57
C GLN A 21 23.81 0.83 -28.55
N LEU A 22 24.66 1.72 -28.03
CA LEU A 22 25.55 2.56 -28.86
C LEU A 22 26.67 1.74 -29.50
N LYS A 23 27.17 0.72 -28.81
CA LYS A 23 28.13 -0.24 -29.36
C LYS A 23 27.51 -1.09 -30.47
N GLU A 24 26.32 -1.62 -30.26
CA GLU A 24 25.61 -2.42 -31.28
C GLU A 24 25.31 -1.60 -32.54
N ALA A 25 24.87 -0.34 -32.39
CA ALA A 25 24.68 0.57 -33.51
C ALA A 25 25.98 0.84 -34.30
N ARG A 26 27.11 1.00 -33.61
CA ARG A 26 28.43 1.17 -34.26
C ARG A 26 28.86 -0.09 -35.01
N GLU A 27 28.64 -1.27 -34.43
CA GLU A 27 28.97 -2.54 -35.07
C GLU A 27 28.10 -2.79 -36.32
N GLN A 28 26.80 -2.46 -36.27
CA GLN A 28 25.93 -2.55 -37.43
C GLN A 28 26.38 -1.61 -38.55
N LEU A 29 26.75 -0.36 -38.22
CA LEU A 29 27.27 0.60 -39.20
C LEU A 29 28.58 0.12 -39.82
N GLN A 30 29.47 -0.49 -39.03
CA GLN A 30 30.72 -1.05 -39.52
C GLN A 30 30.47 -2.21 -40.49
N ARG A 31 29.60 -3.17 -40.13
CA ARG A 31 29.25 -4.30 -41.02
C ARG A 31 28.68 -3.82 -42.35
N SER A 32 27.75 -2.86 -42.30
CA SER A 32 27.18 -2.26 -43.52
C SER A 32 28.23 -1.53 -44.38
N THR A 33 29.23 -0.93 -43.74
CA THR A 33 30.35 -0.29 -44.45
C THR A 33 31.24 -1.33 -45.13
N ASP A 34 31.55 -2.43 -44.44
CA ASP A 34 32.36 -3.53 -44.97
C ASP A 34 31.66 -4.23 -46.14
N ASP A 35 30.35 -4.46 -46.04
CA ASP A 35 29.52 -5.02 -47.11
C ASP A 35 29.50 -4.11 -48.35
N ASN A 36 29.39 -2.79 -48.16
CA ASN A 36 29.48 -1.82 -49.25
C ASN A 36 30.86 -1.85 -49.95
N VAL A 37 31.94 -2.06 -49.20
CA VAL A 37 33.29 -2.19 -49.76
C VAL A 37 33.44 -3.49 -50.54
N ALA A 38 32.88 -4.60 -50.04
CA ALA A 38 32.89 -5.89 -50.74
C ALA A 38 32.13 -5.83 -52.07
N LEU A 39 30.90 -5.31 -52.06
CA LEU A 39 30.06 -5.14 -53.26
C LEU A 39 30.74 -4.25 -54.33
N ARG A 40 31.45 -3.20 -53.91
CA ARG A 40 32.24 -2.36 -54.84
C ARG A 40 33.35 -3.14 -55.53
N ARG A 41 34.06 -4.01 -54.80
CA ARG A 41 35.12 -4.86 -55.36
C ARG A 41 34.57 -5.89 -56.34
N GLU A 42 33.44 -6.52 -56.01
CA GLU A 42 32.77 -7.45 -56.94
C GLU A 42 32.36 -6.74 -58.22
N PHE A 43 31.79 -5.53 -58.12
CA PHE A 43 31.41 -4.73 -59.29
C PHE A 43 32.61 -4.36 -60.19
N GLU A 44 33.77 -4.07 -59.59
CA GLU A 44 35.02 -3.82 -60.32
C GLU A 44 35.59 -5.08 -60.97
N ALA A 45 35.43 -6.25 -60.34
CA ALA A 45 35.81 -7.53 -60.92
C ALA A 45 34.94 -7.89 -62.14
N PHE A 46 33.61 -7.78 -62.02
CA PHE A 46 32.67 -8.00 -63.14
C PHE A 46 32.92 -7.05 -64.31
N ARG A 47 33.27 -5.80 -64.03
CA ARG A 47 33.64 -4.82 -65.07
C ARG A 47 34.92 -5.21 -65.82
N SER A 48 35.81 -5.95 -65.17
CA SER A 48 37.08 -6.39 -65.75
C SER A 48 36.91 -7.66 -66.60
N ASP A 49 35.92 -8.51 -66.31
CA ASP A 49 35.63 -9.77 -67.03
C ASP A 49 34.76 -9.59 -68.29
N ALA A 50 34.03 -8.47 -68.44
CA ALA A 50 33.14 -8.20 -69.58
C ALA A 50 33.85 -7.92 -70.95
N GLY A 51 35.13 -8.31 -71.09
CA GLY A 51 35.98 -8.03 -72.24
C GLY A 51 35.87 -8.98 -73.44
N THR A 52 35.08 -10.06 -73.39
CA THR A 52 34.96 -11.02 -74.50
C THR A 52 33.50 -11.34 -74.84
N ALA A 53 33.13 -10.99 -76.07
CA ALA A 53 31.77 -10.93 -76.57
C ALA A 53 31.07 -12.29 -76.70
N SER A 54 29.97 -12.50 -75.96
CA SER A 54 28.69 -13.08 -76.41
C SER A 54 27.75 -13.39 -75.21
N HIS A 55 27.45 -12.40 -74.33
CA HIS A 55 26.51 -12.57 -73.20
C HIS A 55 25.63 -11.33 -72.86
N GLY A 56 25.54 -10.35 -73.76
CA GLY A 56 25.04 -8.99 -73.45
C GLY A 56 23.56 -8.81 -73.07
N SER A 57 22.75 -9.87 -72.98
CA SER A 57 21.37 -9.80 -72.45
C SER A 57 21.33 -10.13 -70.95
N ALA A 58 22.00 -11.20 -70.53
CA ALA A 58 22.05 -11.63 -69.13
C ALA A 58 22.86 -10.63 -68.28
N GLU A 59 24.01 -10.20 -68.79
CA GLU A 59 24.86 -9.19 -68.13
C GLU A 59 24.14 -7.83 -68.00
N ARG A 60 23.31 -7.45 -68.98
CA ARG A 60 22.50 -6.22 -68.88
C ARG A 60 21.44 -6.32 -67.78
N SER A 61 20.76 -7.47 -67.69
CA SER A 61 19.78 -7.71 -66.63
C SER A 61 20.44 -7.73 -65.25
N GLU A 62 21.64 -8.31 -65.13
CA GLU A 62 22.42 -8.30 -63.89
C GLU A 62 22.88 -6.90 -63.49
N ILE A 63 23.34 -6.09 -64.45
CA ILE A 63 23.67 -4.68 -64.21
C ILE A 63 22.45 -3.87 -63.76
N GLU A 64 21.27 -4.12 -64.34
CA GLU A 64 20.02 -3.48 -63.90
C GLU A 64 19.64 -3.90 -62.48
N ASN A 65 19.74 -5.19 -62.14
CA ASN A 65 19.48 -5.70 -60.79
C ASN A 65 20.44 -5.11 -59.76
N LEU A 66 21.74 -5.07 -60.05
CA LEU A 66 22.74 -4.45 -59.17
C LEU A 66 22.51 -2.94 -59.00
N ARG A 67 22.07 -2.24 -60.05
CA ARG A 67 21.69 -0.81 -59.93
C ARG A 67 20.46 -0.61 -59.05
N ALA A 68 19.45 -1.47 -59.17
CA ALA A 68 18.29 -1.45 -58.31
C ALA A 68 18.68 -1.71 -56.85
N GLU A 69 19.57 -2.67 -56.61
CA GLU A 69 20.05 -3.03 -55.28
C GLU A 69 20.90 -1.93 -54.63
N VAL A 70 21.82 -1.31 -55.38
CA VAL A 70 22.58 -0.14 -54.92
C VAL A 70 21.64 1.02 -54.58
N SER A 71 20.56 1.19 -55.33
CA SER A 71 19.55 2.22 -55.05
C SER A 71 18.75 1.92 -53.78
N ARG A 72 18.40 0.64 -53.55
CA ARG A 72 17.75 0.17 -52.32
C ARG A 72 18.63 0.39 -51.09
N LEU A 73 19.89 -0.05 -51.14
CA LEU A 73 20.83 0.10 -50.03
C LEU A 73 21.14 1.56 -49.69
N ARG A 74 21.20 2.45 -50.69
CA ARG A 74 21.34 3.89 -50.46
C ARG A 74 20.17 4.46 -49.68
N LYS A 75 18.95 4.05 -50.03
CA LYS A 75 17.74 4.47 -49.31
C LYS A 75 17.74 3.94 -47.88
N GLU A 76 18.09 2.67 -47.68
CA GLU A 76 18.18 2.08 -46.33
C GLU A 76 19.24 2.78 -45.47
N LEU A 77 20.39 3.16 -46.05
CA LEU A 77 21.42 3.92 -45.36
C LEU A 77 20.91 5.32 -44.96
N GLU A 78 20.18 6.00 -45.84
CA GLU A 78 19.57 7.30 -45.56
C GLU A 78 18.53 7.20 -44.43
N ASP A 79 17.63 6.22 -44.50
CA ASP A 79 16.61 5.95 -43.47
C ASP A 79 17.27 5.63 -42.10
N ALA A 80 18.34 4.83 -42.09
CA ALA A 80 19.08 4.50 -40.87
C ALA A 80 19.82 5.71 -40.29
N GLN A 81 20.38 6.58 -41.13
CA GLN A 81 21.02 7.83 -40.70
C GLN A 81 20.00 8.79 -40.11
N GLU A 82 18.81 8.91 -40.72
CA GLU A 82 17.73 9.75 -40.20
C GLU A 82 17.20 9.21 -38.87
N SER A 83 16.99 7.90 -38.74
CA SER A 83 16.62 7.26 -37.48
C SER A 83 17.66 7.50 -36.36
N THR A 84 18.94 7.36 -36.68
CA THR A 84 20.04 7.61 -35.73
C THR A 84 20.04 9.07 -35.26
N ARG A 85 19.85 10.03 -36.17
CA ARG A 85 19.71 11.45 -35.81
C ARG A 85 18.50 11.69 -34.92
N GLY A 86 17.37 11.04 -35.21
CA GLY A 86 16.17 11.07 -34.38
C GLY A 86 16.42 10.62 -32.94
N HIS A 87 17.02 9.43 -32.76
CA HIS A 87 17.38 8.92 -31.43
C HIS A 87 18.40 9.80 -30.71
N GLN A 88 19.38 10.37 -31.42
CA GLN A 88 20.36 11.28 -30.82
C GLN A 88 19.70 12.56 -30.30
N ALA A 89 18.73 13.11 -31.04
CA ALA A 89 17.95 14.26 -30.61
C ALA A 89 17.08 13.93 -29.38
N GLU A 90 16.45 12.75 -29.36
CA GLU A 90 15.64 12.30 -28.22
C GLU A 90 16.51 12.10 -26.96
N ALA A 91 17.65 11.43 -27.09
CA ALA A 91 18.60 11.23 -26.00
C ALA A 91 19.11 12.56 -25.44
N SER A 92 19.35 13.55 -26.31
CA SER A 92 19.75 14.90 -25.90
C SER A 92 18.62 15.63 -25.15
N THR A 93 17.37 15.42 -25.57
CA THR A 93 16.18 15.95 -24.89
C THR A 93 16.01 15.34 -23.50
N TRP A 94 16.14 14.02 -23.37
CA TRP A 94 16.08 13.32 -22.09
C TRP A 94 17.21 13.73 -21.14
N ARG A 95 18.44 13.85 -21.65
CA ARG A 95 19.58 14.33 -20.85
C ARG A 95 19.33 15.74 -20.30
N THR A 96 18.83 16.64 -21.14
CA THR A 96 18.49 18.01 -20.72
C THR A 96 17.40 18.01 -19.65
N ARG A 97 16.34 17.21 -19.83
CA ARG A 97 15.26 17.07 -18.84
C ARG A 97 15.76 16.50 -17.52
N TYR A 98 16.64 15.51 -17.56
CA TYR A 98 17.26 14.93 -16.37
C TYR A 98 18.08 15.98 -15.61
N GLU A 99 18.96 16.73 -16.29
CA GLU A 99 19.77 17.78 -15.65
C GLU A 99 18.91 18.91 -15.07
N GLN A 100 17.76 19.22 -15.68
CA GLN A 100 16.79 20.18 -15.12
C GLN A 100 16.07 19.65 -13.88
N LEU A 101 15.77 18.36 -13.81
CA LEU A 101 15.05 17.74 -12.69
C LEU A 101 15.96 17.37 -11.52
N LYS A 102 17.22 17.05 -11.79
CA LYS A 102 18.25 16.71 -10.77
C LYS A 102 18.30 17.69 -9.59
N PRO A 103 18.37 19.03 -9.78
CA PRO A 103 18.38 19.96 -8.64
C PRO A 103 17.06 19.98 -7.87
N GLN A 104 15.93 19.70 -8.53
CA GLN A 104 14.63 19.62 -7.86
C GLN A 104 14.54 18.38 -6.96
N LEU A 105 15.06 17.24 -7.44
CA LEU A 105 15.13 16.02 -6.66
C LEU A 105 16.04 16.20 -5.43
N ALA A 106 17.21 16.82 -5.61
CA ALA A 106 18.13 17.12 -4.51
C ALA A 106 17.48 18.04 -3.45
N LYS A 107 16.77 19.09 -3.87
CA LYS A 107 16.02 19.97 -2.96
C LYS A 107 14.91 19.23 -2.23
N SER A 108 14.16 18.37 -2.95
CA SER A 108 13.11 17.56 -2.34
C SER A 108 13.67 16.59 -1.30
N ALA A 109 14.79 15.92 -1.59
CA ALA A 109 15.45 15.01 -0.66
C ALA A 109 16.01 15.74 0.57
N ALA A 110 16.63 16.90 0.38
CA ALA A 110 17.09 17.75 1.49
C ALA A 110 15.94 18.20 2.40
N HIS A 111 14.82 18.62 1.81
CA HIS A 111 13.61 18.98 2.56
C HIS A 111 13.02 17.79 3.33
N THR A 112 12.94 16.62 2.71
CA THR A 112 12.49 15.38 3.37
C THR A 112 13.41 15.00 4.54
N ALA A 113 14.73 15.11 4.36
CA ALA A 113 15.69 14.88 5.44
C ALA A 113 15.54 15.89 6.58
N GLN A 114 15.30 17.17 6.27
CA GLN A 114 15.03 18.20 7.28
C GLN A 114 13.76 17.89 8.08
N ILE A 115 12.68 17.46 7.41
CA ILE A 115 11.46 17.02 8.10
C ILE A 115 11.76 15.86 9.04
N LEU A 116 12.49 14.85 8.55
CA LEU A 116 12.81 13.67 9.35
C LEU A 116 13.65 14.03 10.58
N GLU A 117 14.68 14.88 10.45
CA GLU A 117 15.46 15.33 11.60
C GLU A 117 14.59 16.12 12.59
N LYS A 118 13.74 17.03 12.10
CA LYS A 118 12.79 17.75 12.97
C LYS A 118 11.88 16.78 13.73
N MET A 119 11.36 15.76 13.04
CA MET A 119 10.55 14.72 13.67
C MET A 119 11.31 13.93 14.74
N ARG A 120 12.62 13.70 14.56
CA ARG A 120 13.47 13.03 15.57
C ARG A 120 13.75 13.93 16.77
N GLU A 121 14.06 15.20 16.53
CA GLU A 121 14.35 16.19 17.58
C GLU A 121 13.12 16.45 18.45
N GLU A 122 11.94 16.51 17.85
CA GLU A 122 10.66 16.74 18.53
C GLU A 122 10.03 15.47 19.09
N LEU A 123 10.48 14.28 18.66
CA LEU A 123 10.02 13.03 19.25
C LEU A 123 10.35 13.12 20.74
N PRO A 124 9.36 12.98 21.63
CA PRO A 124 9.64 13.04 23.05
C PRO A 124 10.74 12.04 23.32
N ALA A 125 11.90 12.54 23.79
CA ALA A 125 12.93 11.67 24.33
C ALA A 125 12.18 10.68 25.22
N ALA A 126 12.55 9.40 25.18
CA ALA A 126 11.96 8.40 26.07
C ALA A 126 12.27 8.81 27.52
N THR A 127 11.56 9.82 28.00
CA THR A 127 11.74 10.47 29.27
C THR A 127 11.39 9.37 30.23
N THR A 128 12.43 8.89 30.90
CA THR A 128 12.41 7.83 31.89
C THR A 128 11.04 7.76 32.56
N PRO A 129 10.23 6.73 32.30
CA PRO A 129 8.83 6.70 32.70
C PRO A 129 8.74 6.81 34.23
N HIS A 130 8.29 7.96 34.71
CA HIS A 130 7.84 8.14 36.08
C HIS A 130 6.55 7.34 36.26
N GLY A 131 6.67 6.07 36.64
CA GLY A 131 5.54 5.21 37.00
C GLY A 131 5.65 3.81 36.42
N SER A 132 6.27 2.91 37.20
CA SER A 132 6.27 1.45 37.03
C SER A 132 6.34 0.94 35.59
N SER A 133 7.42 1.25 34.87
CA SER A 133 7.88 0.34 33.83
C SER A 133 8.10 -1.01 34.53
N THR A 134 7.17 -1.94 34.37
CA THR A 134 7.48 -3.35 34.49
C THR A 134 8.62 -3.55 33.50
N GLY A 135 9.85 -3.65 33.99
CA GLY A 135 11.07 -3.81 33.18
C GLY A 135 11.11 -5.15 32.43
N GLN A 136 9.94 -5.68 32.10
CA GLN A 136 9.73 -6.93 31.42
C GLN A 136 10.15 -6.75 29.97
N THR A 137 11.06 -7.61 29.52
CA THR A 137 11.43 -7.64 28.10
C THR A 137 10.31 -8.29 27.28
N LEU A 138 10.28 -8.04 25.97
CA LEU A 138 9.32 -8.71 25.08
C LEU A 138 9.39 -10.23 25.19
N ILE A 139 10.60 -10.79 25.36
CA ILE A 139 10.83 -12.22 25.50
C ILE A 139 10.15 -12.75 26.77
N GLN A 140 10.34 -12.06 27.90
CA GLN A 140 9.69 -12.39 29.16
C GLN A 140 8.17 -12.25 29.07
N PHE A 141 7.67 -11.26 28.34
CA PHE A 141 6.23 -11.07 28.15
C PHE A 141 5.60 -12.17 27.29
N ARG A 142 6.27 -12.59 26.20
CA ARG A 142 5.83 -13.75 25.41
C ARG A 142 5.83 -15.03 26.23
N ALA A 143 6.87 -15.25 27.03
CA ALA A 143 6.94 -16.38 27.96
C ALA A 143 5.78 -16.36 28.97
N LEU A 144 5.46 -15.19 29.52
CA LEU A 144 4.29 -15.00 30.39
C LEU A 144 3.00 -15.38 29.66
N LEU A 145 2.75 -14.85 28.46
CA LEU A 145 1.55 -15.18 27.68
C LEU A 145 1.42 -16.67 27.38
N HIS A 146 2.53 -17.38 27.17
CA HIS A 146 2.54 -18.84 27.02
C HIS A 146 2.14 -19.60 28.28
N THR A 147 2.42 -19.05 29.46
CA THR A 147 2.09 -19.69 30.75
C THR A 147 0.65 -19.43 31.18
N LEU A 148 -0.07 -18.53 30.50
CA LEU A 148 -1.45 -18.22 30.84
C LEU A 148 -2.38 -19.42 30.57
N PRO A 149 -3.46 -19.58 31.35
CA PRO A 149 -4.43 -20.64 31.15
C PRO A 149 -5.05 -20.59 29.75
N SER A 150 -4.96 -21.70 29.02
CA SER A 150 -5.67 -21.91 27.76
C SER A 150 -7.13 -22.29 28.01
N VAL A 151 -8.01 -21.89 27.10
CA VAL A 151 -9.41 -22.30 27.13
C VAL A 151 -9.51 -23.74 26.65
N ALA A 152 -10.30 -24.55 27.38
CA ALA A 152 -10.55 -25.95 27.04
C ALA A 152 -10.94 -26.09 25.55
N ALA A 153 -10.40 -27.12 24.89
CA ALA A 153 -10.60 -27.35 23.45
C ALA A 153 -12.09 -27.45 23.06
N SER A 154 -12.94 -27.90 23.98
CA SER A 154 -14.41 -27.97 23.83
C SER A 154 -15.10 -26.60 23.62
N ALA A 155 -14.42 -25.50 23.93
CA ALA A 155 -14.90 -24.14 23.69
C ALA A 155 -14.51 -23.59 22.30
N SER A 156 -13.74 -24.34 21.50
CA SER A 156 -13.48 -23.97 20.11
C SER A 156 -14.60 -24.50 19.21
N PRO A 157 -15.18 -23.67 18.34
CA PRO A 157 -16.19 -24.15 17.41
C PRO A 157 -15.58 -25.22 16.51
N SER A 158 -16.31 -26.32 16.29
CA SER A 158 -15.94 -27.39 15.35
C SER A 158 -16.02 -26.98 13.88
N GLY A 159 -16.44 -25.73 13.60
CA GLY A 159 -16.61 -25.20 12.25
C GLY A 159 -15.69 -24.02 11.93
N SER A 160 -15.70 -23.60 10.66
CA SER A 160 -14.96 -22.43 10.16
C SER A 160 -15.22 -21.21 11.02
N LYS A 161 -14.14 -20.52 11.43
CA LYS A 161 -14.20 -19.26 12.18
C LYS A 161 -14.44 -18.04 11.30
N VAL A 162 -14.50 -18.23 9.98
CA VAL A 162 -14.74 -17.16 9.02
C VAL A 162 -16.13 -16.59 9.23
N VAL A 163 -16.19 -15.27 9.36
CA VAL A 163 -17.42 -14.50 9.52
C VAL A 163 -17.61 -13.49 8.41
N PHE A 164 -16.56 -13.16 7.64
CA PHE A 164 -16.66 -12.35 6.42
C PHE A 164 -15.64 -12.80 5.35
N HIS A 165 -16.12 -13.14 4.15
CA HIS A 165 -15.27 -13.53 3.02
C HIS A 165 -14.75 -12.33 2.21
N GLY A 166 -13.49 -12.41 1.78
CA GLY A 166 -12.91 -11.50 0.78
C GLY A 166 -12.89 -10.02 1.17
N THR A 167 -12.85 -9.72 2.48
CA THR A 167 -12.84 -8.36 3.00
C THR A 167 -11.64 -8.17 3.91
N LYS A 168 -10.98 -7.00 3.81
CA LYS A 168 -9.82 -6.65 4.65
C LYS A 168 -10.22 -5.93 5.94
N LEU A 169 -11.45 -5.42 5.99
CA LEU A 169 -11.98 -4.66 7.12
C LEU A 169 -13.32 -5.22 7.58
N PRO A 170 -13.55 -5.27 8.89
CA PRO A 170 -14.81 -5.72 9.42
C PRO A 170 -15.91 -4.77 8.92
N PRO A 171 -17.01 -5.28 8.35
CA PRO A 171 -18.13 -4.43 8.00
C PRO A 171 -18.75 -3.83 9.26
N LEU A 172 -19.52 -2.76 9.10
CA LEU A 172 -20.32 -2.18 10.17
C LEU A 172 -21.18 -3.28 10.82
N LEU A 173 -20.94 -3.50 12.12
CA LEU A 173 -21.62 -4.54 12.88
C LEU A 173 -23.05 -4.11 13.18
N SER A 174 -23.99 -5.04 13.07
CA SER A 174 -25.39 -4.74 13.41
C SER A 174 -25.55 -4.44 14.91
N LYS A 175 -26.58 -3.68 15.29
CA LYS A 175 -26.92 -3.41 16.70
C LYS A 175 -27.06 -4.70 17.52
N ALA A 176 -27.58 -5.77 16.92
CA ALA A 176 -27.69 -7.08 17.56
C ALA A 176 -26.32 -7.71 17.84
N THR A 177 -25.36 -7.54 16.92
CA THR A 177 -23.98 -7.99 17.07
C THR A 177 -23.31 -7.23 18.22
N LEU A 178 -23.40 -5.89 18.22
CA LEU A 178 -22.82 -5.05 19.26
C LEU A 178 -23.40 -5.37 20.64
N LYS A 179 -24.73 -5.55 20.74
CA LYS A 179 -25.40 -5.94 22.01
C LYS A 179 -24.97 -7.33 22.50
N ALA A 180 -24.52 -8.20 21.61
CA ALA A 180 -24.04 -9.54 21.97
C ALA A 180 -22.57 -9.55 22.38
N CYS A 181 -21.80 -8.49 22.13
CA CYS A 181 -20.38 -8.42 22.46
C CYS A 181 -20.13 -8.23 23.96
N THR A 182 -19.09 -8.88 24.47
CA THR A 182 -18.60 -8.65 25.84
C THR A 182 -17.56 -7.54 25.82
N GLY A 183 -17.91 -6.37 26.36
CA GLY A 183 -16.99 -5.23 26.45
C GLY A 183 -16.64 -4.57 25.11
N GLY A 184 -17.30 -4.95 24.01
CA GLY A 184 -17.05 -4.40 22.67
C GLY A 184 -16.11 -5.27 21.82
N VAL A 185 -15.71 -4.74 20.67
CA VAL A 185 -14.95 -5.45 19.65
C VAL A 185 -13.55 -4.90 19.49
N CYS A 186 -12.62 -5.75 19.08
CA CYS A 186 -11.27 -5.36 18.70
C CYS A 186 -10.88 -6.00 17.37
N PHE A 187 -10.30 -5.18 16.50
CA PHE A 187 -9.72 -5.62 15.24
C PHE A 187 -8.38 -4.90 15.05
N PHE A 188 -7.29 -5.66 15.02
CA PHE A 188 -5.94 -5.09 14.96
C PHE A 188 -5.24 -5.30 13.62
N GLY A 189 -5.91 -5.94 12.66
CA GLY A 189 -5.38 -6.18 11.31
C GLY A 189 -4.02 -6.90 11.35
N HIS A 190 -3.07 -6.36 10.58
CA HIS A 190 -1.70 -6.91 10.44
C HIS A 190 -0.80 -6.69 11.67
N LEU A 191 -1.26 -5.97 12.70
CA LEU A 191 -0.50 -5.76 13.93
C LEU A 191 -0.86 -6.77 15.01
N LEU A 192 -1.69 -7.78 14.70
CA LEU A 192 -2.00 -8.89 15.58
C LEU A 192 -1.01 -10.02 15.33
N GLU A 193 -0.33 -10.46 16.39
CA GLU A 193 0.63 -11.56 16.33
C GLU A 193 0.24 -12.64 17.32
N TRP A 194 0.15 -13.89 16.83
CA TRP A 194 -0.07 -15.04 17.69
C TRP A 194 1.24 -15.43 18.38
N VAL A 195 1.20 -15.73 19.68
CA VAL A 195 2.43 -16.05 20.43
C VAL A 195 3.13 -17.30 19.85
N ALA A 196 2.35 -18.25 19.32
CA ALA A 196 2.80 -19.37 18.50
C ALA A 196 1.69 -19.80 17.53
N ALA A 197 2.02 -20.59 16.50
CA ALA A 197 1.07 -21.03 15.48
C ALA A 197 -0.16 -21.78 16.03
N SER A 198 0.01 -22.52 17.14
CA SER A 198 -1.07 -23.22 17.84
C SER A 198 -1.59 -22.48 19.08
N SER A 199 -1.05 -21.29 19.37
CA SER A 199 -1.40 -20.52 20.55
C SER A 199 -2.83 -20.00 20.48
N GLN A 200 -3.52 -20.02 21.61
CA GLN A 200 -4.80 -19.33 21.78
C GLN A 200 -4.61 -17.87 22.21
N HIS A 201 -3.41 -17.50 22.61
CA HIS A 201 -3.06 -16.15 23.04
C HIS A 201 -2.31 -15.41 21.94
N ALA A 202 -2.46 -14.10 21.93
CA ALA A 202 -1.85 -13.20 20.97
C ALA A 202 -1.30 -11.97 21.69
N TYR A 203 -0.62 -11.12 20.96
CA TYR A 203 -0.39 -9.74 21.36
C TYR A 203 -0.58 -8.84 20.15
N THR A 204 -0.73 -7.55 20.40
CA THR A 204 -0.79 -6.56 19.32
C THR A 204 0.14 -5.39 19.61
N ILE A 205 0.54 -4.72 18.53
CA ILE A 205 1.52 -3.65 18.51
C ILE A 205 0.79 -2.32 18.34
N PHE A 206 1.12 -1.35 19.20
CA PHE A 206 0.65 0.02 19.10
C PHE A 206 1.84 0.98 19.07
N PRO A 207 1.75 2.09 18.32
CA PRO A 207 2.75 3.15 18.45
C PRO A 207 2.73 3.71 19.87
N GLU A 208 3.86 4.20 20.36
CA GLU A 208 3.92 4.86 21.67
C GLU A 208 3.46 6.32 21.59
N TYR A 209 3.64 6.94 20.43
CA TYR A 209 3.24 8.30 20.13
C TYR A 209 2.49 8.36 18.80
N ARG A 210 1.59 9.33 18.67
CA ARG A 210 0.95 9.73 17.41
C ARG A 210 1.59 11.02 16.93
N TYR A 211 1.74 11.16 15.62
CA TYR A 211 2.27 12.35 14.98
C TYR A 211 1.18 13.07 14.20
N ASN A 212 1.00 14.36 14.49
CA ASN A 212 0.11 15.23 13.74
C ASN A 212 0.92 16.26 12.94
N PRO A 213 1.03 16.11 11.60
CA PRO A 213 1.78 17.04 10.74
C PRO A 213 1.11 18.41 10.55
N LYS A 214 -0.12 18.60 11.03
CA LYS A 214 -0.83 19.90 11.03
C LYS A 214 -1.95 19.85 12.06
N PRO A 215 -1.66 20.14 13.33
CA PRO A 215 -2.72 20.39 14.28
C PRO A 215 -3.60 21.56 13.83
N SER A 216 -4.80 21.63 14.40
CA SER A 216 -5.76 22.71 14.14
C SER A 216 -5.14 24.09 14.36
N GLU A 217 -4.19 24.17 15.30
CA GLU A 217 -3.41 25.34 15.62
C GLU A 217 -1.94 24.93 15.79
N GLY A 218 -1.02 25.55 15.03
CA GLY A 218 0.42 25.47 15.28
C GLY A 218 1.23 24.50 14.41
N GLU A 219 2.43 24.21 14.91
CA GLU A 219 3.45 23.38 14.28
C GLU A 219 3.14 21.88 14.40
N PRO A 220 3.77 21.00 13.60
CA PRO A 220 3.66 19.56 13.80
C PRO A 220 3.94 19.14 15.24
N THR A 221 3.21 18.16 15.75
CA THR A 221 3.34 17.73 17.16
C THR A 221 3.25 16.22 17.32
N TRP A 222 3.99 15.72 18.30
CA TRP A 222 3.87 14.37 18.83
C TRP A 222 2.95 14.37 20.06
N THR A 223 2.04 13.40 20.13
CA THR A 223 1.17 13.18 21.29
C THR A 223 1.27 11.73 21.76
N ALA A 224 1.13 11.47 23.06
CA ALA A 224 1.15 10.10 23.56
C ALA A 224 -0.04 9.28 23.03
N ALA A 225 0.22 8.04 22.58
CA ALA A 225 -0.82 7.14 22.11
C ALA A 225 -1.42 6.36 23.30
N THR A 226 -2.49 6.87 23.90
CA THR A 226 -3.10 6.32 25.13
C THR A 226 -4.25 5.33 24.87
N ASP A 227 -4.63 5.09 23.61
CA ASP A 227 -5.85 4.34 23.28
C ASP A 227 -5.83 2.92 23.86
N CYS A 228 -4.67 2.26 23.81
CA CYS A 228 -4.52 0.90 24.33
C CYS A 228 -4.54 0.82 25.86
N ASP A 229 -4.24 1.91 26.57
CA ASP A 229 -4.20 1.93 28.03
C ASP A 229 -5.62 1.72 28.59
N SER A 230 -6.63 2.25 27.89
CA SER A 230 -8.03 2.02 28.22
C SER A 230 -8.45 0.55 28.10
N LEU A 231 -7.77 -0.25 27.27
CA LEU A 231 -8.15 -1.65 27.02
C LEU A 231 -7.63 -2.58 28.12
N VAL A 232 -6.59 -2.21 28.86
CA VAL A 232 -5.96 -3.05 29.86
C VAL A 232 -6.96 -3.49 30.93
N GLY A 233 -7.00 -4.80 31.21
CA GLY A 233 -7.92 -5.41 32.16
C GLY A 233 -9.33 -5.64 31.61
N GLN A 234 -9.66 -5.15 30.41
CA GLN A 234 -10.98 -5.33 29.84
C GLN A 234 -11.09 -6.61 29.00
N GLN A 235 -12.30 -7.15 28.91
CA GLN A 235 -12.63 -8.22 27.98
C GLN A 235 -13.13 -7.63 26.64
N ARG A 236 -12.72 -8.24 25.53
CA ARG A 236 -13.04 -7.82 24.16
C ARG A 236 -13.26 -9.00 23.24
N GLU A 237 -14.15 -8.82 22.26
CA GLU A 237 -14.37 -9.78 21.18
C GLU A 237 -13.37 -9.52 20.05
N LEU A 238 -12.48 -10.49 19.79
CA LEU A 238 -11.37 -10.30 18.86
C LEU A 238 -11.69 -10.83 17.46
N PHE A 239 -11.42 -10.01 16.45
CA PHE A 239 -11.45 -10.36 15.03
C PHE A 239 -10.05 -10.28 14.43
N TYR A 240 -9.75 -11.14 13.46
CA TYR A 240 -8.46 -11.16 12.78
C TYR A 240 -8.61 -11.51 11.31
N VAL A 241 -7.57 -11.21 10.51
CA VAL A 241 -7.53 -11.57 9.08
C VAL A 241 -6.75 -12.87 8.91
N ASP A 242 -7.33 -13.81 8.19
CA ASP A 242 -6.70 -15.08 7.80
C ASP A 242 -7.04 -15.41 6.34
N ALA A 243 -6.01 -15.58 5.52
CA ALA A 243 -6.14 -15.82 4.07
C ALA A 243 -7.11 -14.85 3.36
N GLY A 244 -7.12 -13.57 3.75
CA GLY A 244 -8.01 -12.54 3.18
C GLY A 244 -9.47 -12.60 3.67
N ASN A 245 -9.76 -13.42 4.67
CA ASN A 245 -11.06 -13.50 5.33
C ASN A 245 -10.97 -12.98 6.75
N ILE A 246 -12.08 -12.46 7.27
CA ILE A 246 -12.16 -12.03 8.66
C ILE A 246 -12.73 -13.17 9.48
N CYS A 247 -11.99 -13.54 10.51
CA CYS A 247 -12.31 -14.62 11.43
C CYS A 247 -12.59 -14.08 12.83
N TYR A 248 -13.54 -14.71 13.54
CA TYR A 248 -13.79 -14.45 14.95
C TYR A 248 -12.94 -15.36 15.82
N ALA A 249 -12.04 -14.77 16.61
CA ALA A 249 -11.08 -15.51 17.45
C ALA A 249 -11.66 -15.95 18.80
N GLY A 250 -12.64 -15.22 19.33
CA GLY A 250 -13.21 -15.45 20.66
C GLY A 250 -13.17 -14.21 21.54
N THR A 251 -13.32 -14.43 22.85
CA THR A 251 -13.31 -13.38 23.88
C THR A 251 -11.94 -13.36 24.56
N PHE A 252 -11.31 -12.18 24.61
CA PHE A 252 -9.95 -11.98 25.09
C PHE A 252 -9.91 -11.00 26.26
N LEU A 253 -9.10 -11.29 27.26
CA LEU A 253 -8.69 -10.36 28.31
C LEU A 253 -7.40 -9.65 27.87
N CYS A 254 -7.41 -8.32 27.95
CA CYS A 254 -6.29 -7.48 27.56
C CYS A 254 -5.31 -7.27 28.73
N HIS A 255 -4.02 -7.48 28.48
CA HIS A 255 -2.94 -7.34 29.46
C HIS A 255 -1.99 -6.22 29.06
N ALA A 256 -1.58 -5.39 30.02
CA ALA A 256 -0.52 -4.42 29.79
C ALA A 256 0.79 -5.15 29.46
N GLY A 257 1.39 -4.83 28.32
CA GLY A 257 2.68 -5.36 27.91
C GLY A 257 3.81 -4.34 28.04
N PRO A 258 5.02 -4.72 27.59
CA PRO A 258 6.17 -3.84 27.59
C PRO A 258 5.94 -2.60 26.71
N ARG A 259 6.53 -1.49 27.14
CA ARG A 259 6.60 -0.22 26.41
C ARG A 259 8.01 -0.02 25.86
N SER A 260 8.17 0.95 24.97
CA SER A 260 9.45 1.33 24.39
C SER A 260 10.20 0.18 23.70
N VAL A 261 9.45 -0.74 23.09
CA VAL A 261 10.00 -1.88 22.34
C VAL A 261 10.40 -1.41 20.95
N LYS A 262 11.59 -1.80 20.47
CA LYS A 262 12.02 -1.50 19.10
C LYS A 262 11.36 -2.44 18.09
N ALA A 263 10.96 -1.93 16.93
CA ALA A 263 10.29 -2.71 15.90
C ALA A 263 11.11 -3.92 15.43
N ALA A 264 12.43 -3.77 15.34
CA ALA A 264 13.37 -4.84 14.97
C ALA A 264 13.35 -6.08 15.87
N VAL A 265 12.79 -6.00 17.09
CA VAL A 265 12.71 -7.12 18.04
C VAL A 265 11.40 -7.92 17.87
N LEU A 266 10.42 -7.37 17.14
CA LEU A 266 9.05 -7.89 17.12
C LEU A 266 8.84 -9.04 16.14
N ALA A 267 9.37 -8.95 14.92
CA ALA A 267 8.94 -9.82 13.84
C ALA A 267 10.08 -10.17 12.88
N VAL A 268 9.83 -11.21 12.09
CA VAL A 268 10.71 -11.62 10.97
C VAL A 268 10.66 -10.57 9.85
N ASP A 269 9.53 -9.89 9.66
CA ASP A 269 9.34 -8.84 8.67
C ASP A 269 9.23 -7.46 9.35
N THR A 270 10.40 -6.87 9.63
CA THR A 270 10.48 -5.56 10.30
C THR A 270 9.90 -4.43 9.44
N GLU A 271 10.03 -4.51 8.12
CA GLU A 271 9.58 -3.46 7.21
C GLU A 271 8.05 -3.37 7.17
N SER A 272 7.37 -4.52 7.04
CA SER A 272 5.90 -4.57 7.05
C SER A 272 5.32 -4.05 8.36
N VAL A 273 5.92 -4.44 9.50
CA VAL A 273 5.52 -3.93 10.82
C VAL A 273 5.76 -2.42 10.93
N ALA A 274 6.94 -1.93 10.52
CA ALA A 274 7.24 -0.50 10.54
C ALA A 274 6.22 0.32 9.71
N GLN A 275 5.87 -0.14 8.51
CA GLN A 275 4.85 0.50 7.69
C GLN A 275 3.45 0.47 8.33
N ALA A 276 3.07 -0.65 8.96
CA ALA A 276 1.78 -0.79 9.62
C ALA A 276 1.66 0.06 10.89
N VAL A 277 2.75 0.21 11.66
CA VAL A 277 2.80 1.09 12.84
C VAL A 277 2.88 2.55 12.42
N ALA A 278 3.64 2.89 11.37
CA ALA A 278 3.71 4.24 10.81
C ALA A 278 2.33 4.75 10.37
N ARG A 279 1.52 3.87 9.76
CA ARG A 279 0.11 4.11 9.48
C ARG A 279 -0.62 4.55 10.75
N LYS A 280 -0.61 3.75 11.83
CA LYS A 280 -1.29 4.09 13.09
C LYS A 280 -0.72 5.32 13.80
N THR A 281 0.55 5.62 13.57
CA THR A 281 1.22 6.80 14.14
C THR A 281 0.72 8.07 13.49
N PHE A 282 0.44 8.03 12.19
CA PHE A 282 -0.01 9.17 11.42
C PHE A 282 -1.45 9.56 11.80
N ASN A 283 -1.59 10.58 12.64
CA ASN A 283 -2.88 11.10 13.09
C ASN A 283 -3.18 12.43 12.41
N VAL A 284 -4.16 12.43 11.51
CA VAL A 284 -4.50 13.62 10.74
C VAL A 284 -5.98 13.92 10.85
N ASN A 285 -6.30 14.91 11.68
CA ASN A 285 -7.62 15.52 11.73
C ASN A 285 -7.79 16.53 10.57
N ILE A 286 -7.72 16.06 9.32
CA ILE A 286 -7.95 16.88 8.13
C ILE A 286 -9.22 16.39 7.44
N LYS A 287 -10.20 17.29 7.36
CA LYS A 287 -11.50 17.07 6.69
C LYS A 287 -11.36 16.81 5.19
N SER A 288 -10.34 17.38 4.53
CA SER A 288 -10.07 17.16 3.11
C SER A 288 -9.30 15.86 2.87
N SER A 289 -9.92 14.90 2.18
CA SER A 289 -9.30 13.63 1.78
C SER A 289 -8.05 13.83 0.91
N GLN A 290 -8.11 14.74 -0.07
CA GLN A 290 -6.96 15.06 -0.94
C GLN A 290 -5.76 15.59 -0.15
N SER A 291 -5.99 16.51 0.78
CA SER A 291 -4.91 17.05 1.63
C SER A 291 -4.35 15.97 2.58
N ARG A 292 -5.21 15.09 3.10
CA ARG A 292 -4.81 13.95 3.92
C ARG A 292 -3.91 12.98 3.13
N GLN A 293 -4.30 12.61 1.91
CA GLN A 293 -3.51 11.73 1.04
C GLN A 293 -2.16 12.34 0.66
N ALA A 294 -2.14 13.63 0.29
CA ALA A 294 -0.89 14.31 -0.05
C ALA A 294 0.11 14.30 1.12
N LYS A 295 -0.37 14.49 2.35
CA LYS A 295 0.47 14.39 3.55
C LYS A 295 0.86 12.97 3.89
N ALA A 296 -0.06 12.02 3.79
CA ALA A 296 0.22 10.61 4.01
C ALA A 296 1.39 10.15 3.13
N LYS A 297 1.39 10.55 1.85
CA LYS A 297 2.47 10.27 0.90
C LYS A 297 3.83 10.83 1.33
N THR A 298 3.85 11.98 2.00
CA THR A 298 5.10 12.61 2.48
C THR A 298 5.57 12.03 3.81
N TYR A 299 4.68 11.90 4.80
CA TYR A 299 5.06 11.61 6.18
C TYR A 299 5.07 10.13 6.54
N MET A 300 4.25 9.29 5.90
CA MET A 300 4.20 7.87 6.25
C MET A 300 5.53 7.12 5.99
N PRO A 301 6.25 7.35 4.86
CA PRO A 301 7.57 6.75 4.68
C PRO A 301 8.55 7.18 5.76
N LEU A 302 8.56 8.47 6.12
CA LEU A 302 9.43 9.02 7.16
C LEU A 302 9.14 8.40 8.53
N LEU A 303 7.87 8.22 8.88
CA LEU A 303 7.47 7.53 10.10
C LEU A 303 7.92 6.06 10.09
N ALA A 304 7.82 5.38 8.95
CA ALA A 304 8.28 4.00 8.84
C ALA A 304 9.80 3.90 9.04
N ASP A 305 10.57 4.84 8.47
CA ASP A 305 12.02 4.91 8.67
C ASP A 305 12.38 5.06 10.15
N LEU A 306 11.67 5.90 10.91
CA LEU A 306 11.90 6.04 12.36
C LEU A 306 11.71 4.73 13.13
N TYR A 307 10.74 3.91 12.76
CA TYR A 307 10.53 2.59 13.39
C TYR A 307 11.56 1.56 12.93
N ALA A 308 11.93 1.57 11.65
CA ALA A 308 12.94 0.68 11.09
C ALA A 308 14.33 0.92 11.71
N GLU A 309 14.69 2.19 11.92
CA GLU A 309 15.91 2.61 12.62
C GLU A 309 15.85 2.32 14.14
N GLY A 310 14.65 2.16 14.69
CA GLY A 310 14.41 1.99 16.13
C GLY A 310 14.55 3.28 16.94
N THR A 311 14.45 4.44 16.27
CA THR A 311 14.35 5.77 16.90
C THR A 311 12.98 5.95 17.53
N ALA A 312 11.92 5.56 16.80
CA ALA A 312 10.57 5.45 17.34
C ALA A 312 10.33 4.05 17.92
N THR A 313 9.61 4.00 19.04
CA THR A 313 9.31 2.77 19.76
C THR A 313 7.83 2.46 19.79
N VAL A 314 7.52 1.19 20.04
CA VAL A 314 6.17 0.69 20.16
C VAL A 314 5.88 0.20 21.57
N ARG A 315 4.60 0.02 21.85
CA ARG A 315 4.11 -0.66 23.04
C ARG A 315 3.31 -1.89 22.65
N ILE A 316 3.27 -2.86 23.56
CA ILE A 316 2.63 -4.15 23.35
C ILE A 316 1.40 -4.28 24.25
N LEU A 317 0.31 -4.79 23.69
CA LEU A 317 -0.87 -5.21 24.43
C LEU A 317 -0.99 -6.73 24.32
N GLY A 318 -0.92 -7.44 25.44
CA GLY A 318 -1.15 -8.88 25.48
C GLY A 318 -2.63 -9.22 25.38
N LEU A 319 -2.96 -10.31 24.71
CA LEU A 319 -4.32 -10.77 24.48
C LEU A 319 -4.43 -12.22 24.92
N GLN A 320 -5.05 -12.45 26.08
CA GLN A 320 -5.34 -13.78 26.58
C GLN A 320 -6.74 -14.19 26.19
N ARG A 321 -6.90 -15.20 25.33
CA ARG A 321 -8.21 -15.81 25.13
C ARG A 321 -8.73 -16.41 26.45
N VAL A 322 -9.88 -15.93 26.89
CA VAL A 322 -10.57 -16.38 28.12
C VAL A 322 -11.88 -17.10 27.82
N GLY A 323 -12.38 -17.00 26.58
CA GLY A 323 -13.62 -17.67 26.21
C GLY A 323 -13.94 -17.61 24.71
N PHE A 324 -15.18 -17.99 24.40
CA PHE A 324 -15.75 -17.91 23.06
C PHE A 324 -17.25 -17.62 23.15
N ASN A 325 -17.67 -16.48 22.62
CA ASN A 325 -19.07 -16.05 22.66
C ASN A 325 -19.88 -16.73 21.56
N LYS A 326 -20.46 -17.89 21.88
CA LYS A 326 -21.26 -18.69 20.92
C LYS A 326 -22.42 -17.89 20.33
N LYS A 327 -23.10 -17.10 21.15
CA LYS A 327 -24.25 -16.28 20.72
C LYS A 327 -23.83 -15.24 19.67
N LEU A 328 -22.75 -14.53 19.91
CA LEU A 328 -22.19 -13.58 18.94
C LEU A 328 -21.81 -14.29 17.64
N PHE A 329 -21.11 -15.42 17.75
CA PHE A 329 -20.68 -16.19 16.59
C PHE A 329 -21.85 -16.67 15.72
N GLU A 330 -22.94 -17.13 16.34
CA GLU A 330 -24.17 -17.52 15.62
C GLU A 330 -24.82 -16.34 14.89
N ILE A 331 -24.84 -15.16 15.50
CA ILE A 331 -25.36 -13.93 14.87
C ILE A 331 -24.50 -13.57 13.64
N LEU A 332 -23.18 -13.59 13.80
CA LEU A 332 -22.23 -13.30 12.73
C LEU A 332 -22.36 -14.29 11.57
N ARG A 333 -22.44 -15.59 11.87
CA ARG A 333 -22.65 -16.63 10.87
C ARG A 333 -23.96 -16.48 10.12
N LYS A 334 -25.06 -16.19 10.81
CA LYS A 334 -26.36 -15.95 10.14
C LYS A 334 -26.28 -14.74 9.20
N ALA A 335 -25.62 -13.66 9.63
CA ALA A 335 -25.43 -12.48 8.79
C ALA A 335 -24.54 -12.77 7.57
N HIS A 336 -23.50 -13.57 7.76
CA HIS A 336 -22.63 -14.05 6.70
C HIS A 336 -23.40 -14.87 5.65
N ASP A 337 -24.10 -15.92 6.10
CA ASP A 337 -24.87 -16.81 5.21
C ASP A 337 -25.95 -16.04 4.43
N GLN A 338 -26.56 -15.02 5.03
CA GLN A 338 -27.50 -14.13 4.34
C GLN A 338 -26.84 -13.29 3.25
N ARG A 339 -25.61 -12.80 3.48
CA ARG A 339 -24.87 -12.01 2.49
C ARG A 339 -24.45 -12.86 1.30
N ASP A 340 -23.92 -14.06 1.57
CA ASP A 340 -23.48 -14.98 0.53
C ASP A 340 -24.64 -15.41 -0.37
N ARG A 341 -25.82 -15.71 0.22
CA ARG A 341 -27.04 -16.01 -0.54
C ARG A 341 -27.42 -14.87 -1.48
N ARG A 342 -27.44 -13.62 -0.98
CA ARG A 342 -27.74 -12.44 -1.82
C ARG A 342 -26.75 -12.25 -2.96
N CYS A 343 -25.46 -12.50 -2.71
CA CYS A 343 -24.45 -12.45 -3.76
C CYS A 343 -24.68 -13.53 -4.83
N SER A 344 -24.99 -14.76 -4.43
CA SER A 344 -25.28 -15.85 -5.37
C SER A 344 -26.54 -15.60 -6.22
N GLU A 345 -27.60 -15.05 -5.63
CA GLU A 345 -28.83 -14.70 -6.36
C GLU A 345 -28.58 -13.59 -7.39
N SER A 346 -27.83 -12.55 -7.01
CA SER A 346 -27.50 -11.44 -7.92
C SER A 346 -26.64 -11.87 -9.12
N ALA A 347 -25.76 -12.85 -8.94
CA ALA A 347 -24.96 -13.40 -10.02
C ALA A 347 -25.84 -14.16 -11.03
N SER A 348 -26.78 -14.97 -10.54
CA SER A 348 -27.68 -15.77 -11.37
C SER A 348 -28.66 -14.93 -12.20
N THR A 349 -29.11 -13.78 -11.68
CA THR A 349 -30.02 -12.90 -12.44
C THR A 349 -29.29 -12.12 -13.54
N SER A 350 -28.01 -11.78 -13.33
CA SER A 350 -27.22 -11.06 -14.33
C SER A 350 -26.96 -11.88 -15.59
N THR A 351 -26.78 -13.20 -15.47
CA THR A 351 -26.48 -14.06 -16.63
C THR A 351 -27.69 -14.27 -17.55
N LEU A 352 -28.91 -14.24 -17.02
CA LEU A 352 -30.12 -14.37 -17.84
C LEU A 352 -30.51 -13.09 -18.58
N SER A 353 -30.19 -11.92 -18.00
CA SER A 353 -30.46 -10.63 -18.67
C SER A 353 -29.53 -10.37 -19.85
N ASP A 354 -28.28 -10.84 -19.80
CA ASP A 354 -27.34 -10.74 -20.93
C ASP A 354 -27.67 -11.69 -22.09
N MET A 355 -28.43 -12.76 -21.86
CA MET A 355 -28.85 -13.70 -22.91
C MET A 355 -30.15 -13.29 -23.65
N LEU A 356 -30.87 -12.28 -23.18
CA LEU A 356 -32.16 -11.86 -23.74
C LEU A 356 -32.09 -10.58 -24.60
N VAL A 357 -30.90 -10.03 -24.85
CA VAL A 357 -30.69 -8.83 -25.69
C VAL A 357 -29.93 -9.20 -26.96
N GLU A 358 -30.50 -10.09 -27.79
CA GLU A 358 -29.94 -10.40 -29.12
C GLU A 358 -30.92 -10.16 -30.28
N THR A 359 -32.02 -9.43 -30.05
CA THR A 359 -32.94 -9.03 -31.13
C THR A 359 -33.30 -7.54 -31.08
N GLY A 360 -32.42 -6.73 -31.68
CA GLY A 360 -32.78 -5.54 -32.45
C GLY A 360 -33.17 -4.28 -31.69
N THR A 361 -32.20 -3.39 -31.44
CA THR A 361 -32.19 -1.96 -31.86
C THR A 361 -31.05 -1.22 -31.12
N PRO A 362 -30.32 -0.31 -31.79
CA PRO A 362 -29.25 0.46 -31.15
C PRO A 362 -29.85 1.60 -30.30
N SER A 363 -29.98 1.37 -28.99
CA SER A 363 -30.35 2.40 -28.02
C SER A 363 -29.11 2.94 -27.33
N THR A 364 -28.78 4.19 -27.63
CA THR A 364 -27.64 4.96 -27.13
C THR A 364 -27.91 5.47 -25.71
N HIS A 365 -27.93 4.60 -24.70
CA HIS A 365 -27.89 5.02 -23.30
C HIS A 365 -26.88 4.19 -22.51
N ALA A 366 -25.62 4.63 -22.59
CA ALA A 366 -24.53 4.17 -21.74
C ALA A 366 -24.79 4.58 -20.28
N SER A 367 -25.55 3.75 -19.55
CA SER A 367 -25.63 3.83 -18.10
C SER A 367 -24.33 3.27 -17.53
N GLN A 368 -23.34 4.15 -17.39
CA GLN A 368 -22.15 3.86 -16.60
C GLN A 368 -22.58 3.58 -15.16
N SER A 369 -22.73 2.31 -14.80
CA SER A 369 -22.80 1.91 -13.41
C SER A 369 -21.43 2.23 -12.80
N GLY A 370 -21.36 3.39 -12.16
CA GLY A 370 -20.17 3.88 -11.49
C GLY A 370 -19.85 2.98 -10.30
N ARG A 371 -19.15 1.87 -10.55
CA ARG A 371 -18.29 1.24 -9.54
C ARG A 371 -17.23 2.27 -9.18
N ARG A 372 -17.57 3.19 -8.26
CA ARG A 372 -16.62 4.05 -7.57
C ARG A 372 -15.54 3.13 -7.01
N LYS A 373 -14.35 3.15 -7.62
CA LYS A 373 -13.13 2.68 -6.99
C LYS A 373 -13.04 3.47 -5.69
N ARG A 374 -13.46 2.86 -4.57
CA ARG A 374 -13.13 3.38 -3.26
C ARG A 374 -11.62 3.35 -3.20
N ASP A 375 -11.05 4.52 -3.00
CA ASP A 375 -9.62 4.65 -2.93
C ASP A 375 -9.17 3.87 -1.69
N TRP A 376 -8.14 3.05 -1.83
CA TRP A 376 -7.68 2.15 -0.76
C TRP A 376 -7.31 2.92 0.52
N PHE A 377 -6.98 4.21 0.39
CA PHE A 377 -6.78 5.14 1.50
C PHE A 377 -8.07 5.49 2.27
N ASP A 378 -9.21 5.58 1.60
CA ASP A 378 -10.50 5.84 2.27
C ASP A 378 -10.98 4.57 3.01
N GLU A 379 -10.64 3.38 2.50
CA GLU A 379 -11.04 2.12 3.12
C GLU A 379 -10.35 1.93 4.48
N ILE A 380 -9.04 2.19 4.60
CA ILE A 380 -8.28 1.94 5.85
C ILE A 380 -8.55 2.95 6.96
N TRP A 381 -9.00 4.17 6.64
CA TRP A 381 -9.10 5.30 7.57
C TRP A 381 -10.53 5.85 7.73
N ASP A 382 -11.53 5.13 7.26
CA ASP A 382 -12.94 5.37 7.62
C ASP A 382 -13.17 4.88 9.06
N ASP A 383 -12.50 5.52 10.02
CA ASP A 383 -12.93 5.54 11.42
C ASP A 383 -14.25 6.29 11.40
N GLY A 384 -15.36 5.56 11.24
CA GLY A 384 -16.67 6.09 10.89
C GLY A 384 -16.96 7.42 11.57
N GLU A 385 -16.81 8.52 10.83
CA GLU A 385 -17.37 9.80 11.23
C GLU A 385 -18.87 9.56 11.34
N GLU A 386 -19.40 9.60 12.56
CA GLU A 386 -20.82 9.67 12.79
C GLU A 386 -21.32 10.88 12.00
N THR A 387 -21.95 10.62 10.85
CA THR A 387 -22.77 11.62 10.20
C THR A 387 -23.83 12.02 11.23
N GLU A 388 -23.66 13.18 11.85
CA GLU A 388 -24.67 13.82 12.68
C GLU A 388 -25.99 13.78 11.90
N GLY A 389 -26.87 12.87 12.30
CA GLY A 389 -28.18 12.74 11.73
C GLY A 389 -28.92 14.04 11.98
N GLY A 390 -29.21 14.76 10.90
CA GLY A 390 -30.11 15.91 10.92
C GLY A 390 -31.42 15.53 11.59
N GLY A 391 -31.59 16.01 12.83
CA GLY A 391 -32.87 16.03 13.51
C GLY A 391 -33.79 17.08 12.88
N PRO A 392 -35.11 16.84 12.86
CA PRO A 392 -36.07 17.75 12.25
C PRO A 392 -36.19 19.06 13.05
N GLY A 393 -36.39 20.15 12.31
CA GLY A 393 -36.55 21.50 12.83
C GLY A 393 -37.78 21.72 13.73
N PRO A 394 -37.94 22.95 14.24
CA PRO A 394 -38.41 23.21 15.60
C PRO A 394 -39.93 23.38 15.70
N SER A 395 -40.50 22.89 16.80
CA SER A 395 -41.79 23.36 17.31
C SER A 395 -41.58 24.20 18.57
N LYS A 396 -42.43 25.21 18.70
CA LYS A 396 -42.31 26.40 19.55
C LYS A 396 -42.70 26.16 21.03
N VAL A 397 -41.84 26.66 21.94
CA VAL A 397 -42.12 27.47 23.18
C VAL A 397 -42.79 26.76 24.39
N PRO A 398 -42.64 27.19 25.68
CA PRO A 398 -41.72 28.15 26.34
C PRO A 398 -40.83 27.57 27.48
N ARG A 399 -39.80 28.33 27.89
CA ARG A 399 -39.06 28.20 29.17
C ARG A 399 -39.90 28.76 30.34
N PRO A 400 -39.64 28.30 31.58
CA PRO A 400 -38.81 29.11 32.49
C PRO A 400 -37.77 28.31 33.30
N ASP A 401 -36.64 28.98 33.53
CA ASP A 401 -35.74 29.02 34.69
C ASP A 401 -35.44 27.72 35.46
N GLU A 402 -34.16 27.30 35.46
CA GLU A 402 -33.29 27.39 36.65
C GLU A 402 -31.85 26.93 36.32
N ASP A 403 -30.92 27.47 37.13
CA ASP A 403 -29.47 27.30 37.15
C ASP A 403 -29.00 25.84 37.28
N GLU A 404 -27.81 25.57 36.73
CA GLU A 404 -26.65 24.92 37.40
C GLU A 404 -25.77 24.07 36.45
N GLY A 405 -24.46 24.32 36.50
CA GLY A 405 -23.41 23.29 36.36
C GLY A 405 -23.21 22.64 34.99
N ASN A 406 -22.49 23.31 34.08
CA ASN A 406 -22.05 22.68 32.83
C ASN A 406 -20.77 21.85 33.04
N ASP A 407 -20.95 20.59 33.46
CA ASP A 407 -19.91 19.55 33.41
C ASP A 407 -20.08 18.75 32.11
N SER A 408 -19.27 19.08 31.09
CA SER A 408 -19.35 18.48 29.76
C SER A 408 -18.63 17.13 29.74
N MET A 409 -19.32 16.10 30.25
CA MET A 409 -18.93 14.70 30.12
C MET A 409 -19.32 14.19 28.73
N THR A 410 -18.38 14.21 27.79
CA THR A 410 -18.54 13.56 26.48
C THR A 410 -18.40 12.05 26.66
N MET A 411 -19.53 11.36 26.82
CA MET A 411 -19.60 9.89 26.76
C MET A 411 -19.35 9.43 25.32
N TRP A 412 -18.17 8.89 25.06
CA TRP A 412 -17.91 8.07 23.89
C TRP A 412 -18.51 6.69 24.12
N ARG A 413 -19.54 6.33 23.34
CA ARG A 413 -19.99 4.95 23.21
C ARG A 413 -19.07 4.25 22.21
N ALA A 414 -18.31 3.29 22.72
CA ALA A 414 -17.41 2.41 21.97
C ALA A 414 -18.14 1.21 21.35
#